data_AF-A0A7J8LIC6-F1
#
_entry.id   AF-A0A7J8LIC6-F1
#
_cell.length_a   1.000
_cell.length_b   1.000
_cell.length_c   1.000
_cell.angle_alpha   90.00
_cell.angle_beta   90.00
_cell.angle_gamma   90.00
#
_symmetry.space_group_name_H-M   'P 1'
#
loop_
_entity.id
_entity.type
_entity.pdbx_description
1 polymer ?
#
loop_
_entity_poly.entity_id
_entity_poly.type
_entity_poly.pdbx_seq_one_letter_code
_entity_poly.pdbx_strand_id
1 'polypeptide(L)' 'MEYTIVVAETANSPATLQYLAPYIGAALAEYFMYCEQHTLIIYDDLSKQAQAYCQMSLLLRKPPGL' A
#
# COMPACT_ATOMS: atom_id res chain seq x y z
N MET A 1 -9.92 -8.35 -17.41
CA MET A 1 -8.91 -7.72 -16.53
C MET A 1 -7.74 -7.14 -17.34
N GLU A 2 -7.94 -6.80 -18.61
CA GLU A 2 -6.83 -6.43 -19.51
C GLU A 2 -6.27 -5.03 -19.21
N TYR A 3 -7.02 -4.18 -18.50
CA TYR A 3 -6.66 -2.80 -18.15
C TYR A 3 -6.54 -2.59 -16.64
N THR A 4 -6.31 -3.66 -15.88
CA THR A 4 -6.32 -3.60 -14.41
C THR A 4 -5.09 -4.29 -13.87
N ILE A 5 -4.35 -3.58 -13.02
CA ILE A 5 -3.25 -4.16 -12.25
C ILE A 5 -3.75 -4.36 -10.82
N VAL A 6 -3.60 -5.57 -10.31
CA VAL A 6 -3.98 -5.91 -8.93
C VAL A 6 -2.70 -6.06 -8.12
N VAL A 7 -2.52 -5.18 -7.14
CA VAL A 7 -1.48 -5.30 -6.12
C VAL A 7 -2.14 -5.91 -4.90
N ALA A 8 -1.82 -7.17 -4.58
CA ALA A 8 -2.46 -7.91 -3.51
C ALA A 8 -1.42 -8.41 -2.50
N GLU A 9 -1.61 -8.02 -1.24
CA GLU A 9 -0.90 -8.59 -0.10
C GLU A 9 -1.93 -9.18 0.86
N THR A 10 -1.68 -10.42 1.29
CA THR A 10 -2.60 -11.14 2.16
C THR A 10 -2.29 -10.86 3.63
N ALA A 11 -3.21 -11.20 4.53
CA ALA A 11 -2.99 -11.08 5.98
C ALA A 11 -1.77 -11.88 6.48
N ASN A 12 -1.35 -12.91 5.74
CA ASN A 12 -0.19 -13.74 6.09
C ASN A 12 1.13 -13.18 5.55
N SER A 13 1.08 -12.14 4.72
CA SER A 13 2.29 -11.46 4.22
C SER A 13 2.97 -10.67 5.35
N PRO A 14 4.31 -10.50 5.33
CA PRO A 14 5.01 -9.65 6.28
C PRO A 14 4.44 -8.23 6.34
N ALA A 15 4.43 -7.65 7.55
CA ALA A 15 3.92 -6.28 7.79
C ALA A 15 4.58 -5.23 6.89
N THR A 16 5.86 -5.41 6.54
CA THR A 16 6.58 -4.52 5.63
C THR A 16 6.01 -4.51 4.22
N LEU A 17 5.58 -5.66 3.69
CA LEU A 17 4.95 -5.73 2.37
C LEU A 17 3.54 -5.14 2.39
N GLN A 18 2.76 -5.43 3.44
CA GLN A 18 1.43 -4.85 3.63
C GLN A 18 1.48 -3.32 3.73
N TYR A 19 2.51 -2.76 4.37
CA TYR A 19 2.74 -1.32 4.43
C TYR A 19 3.10 -0.72 3.06
N LEU A 20 3.92 -1.43 2.27
CA LEU A 20 4.40 -0.98 0.96
C LEU A 20 3.37 -1.11 -0.17
N ALA A 21 2.43 -2.06 -0.08
CA ALA A 21 1.49 -2.36 -1.16
C ALA A 21 0.72 -1.14 -1.69
N PRO A 22 0.18 -0.23 -0.86
CA PRO A 22 -0.48 0.98 -1.34
C PRO A 22 0.45 1.93 -2.09
N TYR A 23 1.72 2.03 -1.67
CA TYR A 23 2.72 2.86 -2.35
C TYR A 23 3.07 2.32 -3.73
N ILE A 24 3.15 0.99 -3.89
CA ILE A 24 3.36 0.36 -5.20
C ILE A 24 2.17 0.64 -6.12
N GLY A 25 0.94 0.52 -5.61
CA GLY A 25 -0.27 0.87 -6.36
C GLY A 25 -0.29 2.32 -6.83
N ALA A 26 0.11 3.25 -5.95
CA ALA A 26 0.26 4.67 -6.29
C ALA A 26 1.31 4.91 -7.37
N ALA A 27 2.51 4.33 -7.23
CA ALA A 27 3.59 4.50 -8.22
C ALA A 27 3.21 3.97 -9.61
N LEU A 28 2.50 2.84 -9.68
CA LEU A 28 2.01 2.29 -10.94
C LEU A 28 0.98 3.21 -11.59
N ALA A 29 0.05 3.74 -10.80
CA ALA A 29 -0.94 4.68 -11.32
C ALA A 29 -0.32 6.01 -11.73
N GLU A 30 0.66 6.52 -10.98
CA GLU A 30 1.43 7.71 -11.38
C GLU A 30 2.11 7.50 -12.73
N TYR A 31 2.69 6.32 -12.98
CA TYR A 31 3.29 6.00 -14.28
C TYR A 31 2.29 6.16 -15.43
N PHE A 32 1.09 5.60 -15.33
CA PHE A 32 0.06 5.74 -16.36
C PHE A 32 -0.49 7.16 -16.46
N MET A 33 -0.57 7.89 -15.34
CA MET A 33 -0.93 9.31 -15.32
C MET A 33 0.09 10.15 -16.10
N TYR A 34 1.39 9.87 -15.94
CA TYR A 34 2.46 10.54 -16.71
C TYR A 34 2.45 10.16 -18.20
N CYS A 35 1.88 9.01 -18.56
CA CYS A 35 1.62 8.62 -19.95
C CYS A 35 0.32 9.23 -20.52
N GLU A 36 -0.20 10.30 -19.91
CA GLU A 36 -1.44 11.01 -20.30
C GLU A 36 -2.71 10.14 -20.26
N GLN A 37 -2.71 9.06 -19.47
CA GLN A 37 -3.88 8.21 -19.29
C GLN A 37 -4.64 8.58 -18.01
N HIS A 38 -5.97 8.41 -18.04
CA HIS A 38 -6.79 8.52 -16.84
C HIS A 38 -6.66 7.26 -16.00
N THR A 39 -6.27 7.42 -14.73
CA THR A 39 -5.99 6.31 -13.82
C THR A 39 -6.93 6.35 -12.62
N LEU A 40 -7.40 5.18 -12.20
CA LEU A 40 -8.19 5.00 -10.98
C LEU A 40 -7.41 4.08 -10.03
N ILE A 41 -7.30 4.50 -8.77
CA ILE A 41 -6.68 3.71 -7.70
C ILE A 41 -7.74 3.43 -6.64
N ILE A 42 -7.82 2.17 -6.20
CA ILE A 42 -8.69 1.74 -5.10
C ILE A 42 -7.83 1.02 -4.06
N TYR A 43 -7.98 1.39 -2.80
CA TYR A 43 -7.29 0.76 -1.67
C TYR A 43 -8.28 -0.07 -0.85
N ASP A 44 -7.98 -1.36 -0.67
CA ASP A 44 -8.77 -2.29 0.16
C ASP A 44 -7.81 -3.06 1.10
N ASP A 45 -7.49 -2.58 2.29
CA ASP A 45 -7.97 -1.37 2.95
C ASP A 45 -6.80 -0.60 3.62
N LEU A 46 -7.00 0.68 3.91
CA LEU A 46 -5.97 1.50 4.56
C LEU A 46 -5.87 1.22 6.08
N SER A 47 -6.85 0.57 6.68
CA SER A 47 -6.82 0.23 8.11
C SER A 47 -5.77 -0.84 8.42
N LYS A 48 -5.67 -1.88 7.59
CA LYS A 48 -4.63 -2.91 7.66
C LYS A 48 -3.24 -2.33 7.41
N GLN A 49 -3.13 -1.40 6.44
CA GLN A 49 -1.87 -0.68 6.21
C GLN A 49 -1.42 0.09 7.47
N ALA A 50 -2.35 0.79 8.13
CA ALA A 50 -2.06 1.53 9.37
C ALA A 50 -1.62 0.61 10.52
N GLN A 51 -2.27 -0.55 10.68
CA GLN A 51 -1.87 -1.56 11.65
C GLN A 51 -0.45 -2.08 11.37
N ALA A 52 -0.12 -2.36 10.11
CA ALA A 52 1.21 -2.78 9.71
C ALA A 52 2.28 -1.73 10.00
N TYR A 53 1.98 -0.45 9.72
CA TYR A 53 2.87 0.68 10.06
C TYR A 53 3.09 0.80 11.58
N CYS A 54 2.04 0.63 12.39
CA CYS A 54 2.16 0.65 13.85
C CYS A 54 3.06 -0.49 14.34
N GLN A 55 2.84 -1.72 13.86
CA GLN A 55 3.66 -2.88 14.23
C GLN A 55 5.14 -2.66 13.86
N MET A 56 5.41 -2.14 12.66
CA MET A 56 6.78 -1.79 12.25
C MET A 56 7.39 -0.69 13.11
N SER A 57 6.63 0.36 13.41
CA SER A 57 7.10 1.48 14.24
C SER A 57 7.49 1.04 15.66
N LEU A 58 6.70 0.13 16.25
CA LEU A 58 6.99 -0.46 17.56
C LEU A 58 8.26 -1.31 17.55
N LEU A 59 8.46 -2.12 16.51
CA LEU A 59 9.69 -2.92 16.34
C LEU A 59 10.93 -2.02 16.21
N LEU A 60 10.78 -0.86 15.55
CA LEU A 60 11.83 0.15 15.41
C LEU A 60 11.97 1.06 16.65
N ARG A 61 11.27 0.77 17.76
CA ARG A 61 11.27 1.56 19.00
C ARG A 61 10.90 3.03 18.79
N LYS A 62 10.09 3.32 17.77
CA LYS A 62 9.53 4.64 17.57
C LYS A 62 8.44 4.83 18.64
N PRO A 63 8.47 5.93 19.41
CA PRO A 63 7.47 6.14 20.46
C PRO A 63 6.07 6.16 19.82
N PRO A 64 5.12 5.35 20.33
CA PRO A 64 3.75 5.38 19.82
C PRO A 64 3.13 6.75 20.11
N GLY A 65 2.32 7.24 19.18
CA GLY A 65 1.40 8.33 19.47
C GLY A 65 0.37 7.85 20.49
N LEU A 66 -0.09 8.77 21.35
CA LEU A 66 -1.23 8.54 22.24
C LEU A 66 -2.48 8.14 21.45
#